data_AF-A0A2X2JEA7-F1
#
_entry.id   AF-A0A2X2JEA7-F1
#
_cell.length_a   1.000
_cell.length_b   1.000
_cell.length_c   1.000
_cell.angle_alpha   90.00
_cell.angle_beta   90.00
_cell.angle_gamma   90.00
#
_symmetry.space_group_name_H-M   'P 1'
#
loop_
_entity.id
_entity.type
_entity.pdbx_description
1 polymer ?
#
loop_
_entity_poly.entity_id
_entity_poly.type
_entity_poly.pdbx_seq_one_letter_code
_entity_poly.pdbx_strand_id
1 'polypeptide(L)'
;MKKVKLFVPILGAVLGLGVYAGHANEISRKATSTTEQSWEVINPSGDLTDPNNYQPYSGDIATLCPSDEVLCGIKAENDGAGKPQMTNELKSEINSGTPTSHVFYRAEN
;
A
#
# COMPACT_ATOMS: atom_id res chain seq x y z
N MET A 1 -51.52 58.39 -18.34
CA MET A 1 -51.90 57.27 -19.24
C MET A 1 -50.65 56.65 -19.85
N LYS A 2 -50.32 55.41 -19.50
CA LYS A 2 -49.63 54.46 -20.39
C LYS A 2 -49.87 53.06 -19.82
N LYS A 3 -50.55 52.22 -20.58
CA LYS A 3 -50.81 50.82 -20.26
C LYS A 3 -49.63 50.00 -20.78
N VAL A 4 -49.06 49.12 -19.96
CA VAL A 4 -48.32 47.97 -20.47
C VAL A 4 -48.92 46.74 -19.80
N LYS A 5 -49.55 45.92 -20.64
CA LYS A 5 -50.15 44.64 -20.30
C LYS A 5 -49.08 43.55 -20.49
N LEU A 6 -49.21 42.54 -19.63
CA LEU A 6 -49.16 41.11 -19.93
C LEU A 6 -47.86 40.31 -19.68
N PHE A 7 -47.95 39.40 -18.69
CA PHE A 7 -47.49 37.99 -18.58
C PHE A 7 -46.09 37.62 -19.16
N VAL A 8 -45.22 36.89 -18.46
CA VAL A 8 -45.26 35.42 -18.30
C VAL A 8 -44.39 34.98 -17.09
N PRO A 9 -44.84 34.06 -16.22
CA PRO A 9 -43.99 33.39 -15.24
C PRO A 9 -43.36 32.14 -15.86
N ILE A 10 -42.03 32.06 -15.96
CA ILE A 10 -41.37 30.80 -16.33
C ILE A 10 -40.99 30.07 -15.05
N LEU A 11 -41.88 29.13 -14.73
CA LEU A 11 -41.63 27.96 -13.92
C LEU A 11 -40.49 27.15 -14.58
N GLY A 12 -39.38 26.98 -13.86
CA GLY A 12 -38.26 26.13 -14.26
C GLY A 12 -37.83 25.27 -13.08
N ALA A 13 -38.65 24.28 -12.73
CA ALA A 13 -38.22 23.16 -11.91
C ALA A 13 -37.38 22.20 -12.77
N VAL A 14 -36.32 21.63 -12.21
CA VAL A 14 -35.86 20.21 -12.31
C VAL A 14 -34.47 20.14 -11.65
N LEU A 15 -34.41 19.72 -10.38
CA LEU A 15 -34.02 18.39 -9.89
C LEU A 15 -32.53 18.06 -10.01
N GLY A 16 -31.95 17.72 -8.85
CA GLY A 16 -30.95 16.65 -8.77
C GLY A 16 -29.53 17.14 -8.49
N LEU A 17 -29.14 17.09 -7.21
CA LEU A 17 -28.12 16.16 -6.73
C LEU A 17 -28.06 16.30 -5.21
N GLY A 18 -28.76 15.39 -4.53
CA GLY A 18 -28.44 15.09 -3.15
C GLY A 18 -27.08 14.43 -3.12
N VAL A 19 -26.15 15.00 -2.36
CA VAL A 19 -25.05 14.21 -1.81
C VAL A 19 -25.14 14.37 -0.31
N TYR A 20 -25.64 13.29 0.28
CA TYR A 20 -25.63 13.03 1.71
C TYR A 20 -24.15 13.03 2.14
N ALA A 21 -23.69 14.12 2.75
CA ALA A 21 -22.43 14.10 3.48
C ALA A 21 -22.70 13.33 4.78
N GLY A 22 -22.65 12.00 4.67
CA GLY A 22 -22.68 11.10 5.80
C GLY A 22 -21.56 11.49 6.77
N HIS A 23 -21.89 11.38 8.05
CA HIS A 23 -20.96 11.46 9.17
C HIS A 23 -19.62 10.83 8.79
N ALA A 24 -18.60 11.68 8.63
CA ALA A 24 -17.23 11.23 8.69
C ALA A 24 -17.02 10.77 10.13
N ASN A 25 -17.28 9.50 10.38
CA ASN A 25 -16.80 8.81 11.56
C ASN A 25 -15.28 8.83 11.42
N GLU A 26 -14.67 9.89 11.94
CA GLU A 26 -13.24 10.00 12.20
C GLU A 26 -12.90 9.00 13.31
N ILE A 27 -12.99 7.72 12.95
CA ILE A 27 -12.18 6.68 13.55
C ILE A 27 -10.76 7.15 13.26
N SER A 28 -10.23 7.91 14.21
CA SER A 28 -8.81 7.98 14.51
C SER A 28 -8.35 6.54 14.71
N ARG A 29 -8.16 5.81 13.60
CA ARG A 29 -7.19 4.74 13.54
C ARG A 29 -5.93 5.47 13.93
N LYS A 30 -5.52 5.30 15.19
CA LYS A 30 -4.11 5.32 15.54
C LYS A 30 -3.44 4.49 14.45
N ALA A 31 -2.91 5.18 13.44
CA ALA A 31 -1.84 4.65 12.65
C ALA A 31 -0.74 4.47 13.67
N THR A 32 -0.73 3.30 14.33
CA THR A 32 0.53 2.70 14.71
C THR A 32 1.27 2.66 13.38
N SER A 33 2.10 3.67 13.14
CA SER A 33 3.12 3.60 12.11
C SER A 33 4.04 2.49 12.60
N THR A 34 3.67 1.24 12.36
CA THR A 34 4.55 0.10 12.38
C THR A 34 5.51 0.38 11.23
N THR A 35 6.56 1.14 11.52
CA THR A 35 7.55 1.52 10.51
C THR A 35 8.08 0.25 9.89
N GLU A 36 8.00 0.14 8.56
CA GLU A 36 8.58 -0.97 7.83
C GLU A 36 10.06 -1.10 8.18
N GLN A 37 10.53 -2.33 8.35
CA GLN A 37 11.93 -2.64 8.57
C GLN A 37 12.45 -3.51 7.43
N SER A 38 13.77 -3.48 7.25
CA SER A 38 14.46 -4.31 6.27
C SER A 38 14.62 -5.74 6.79
N TRP A 39 14.44 -6.71 5.90
CA TRP A 39 14.63 -8.12 6.19
C TRP A 39 15.51 -8.75 5.10
N GLU A 40 16.54 -9.46 5.52
CA GLU A 40 17.43 -10.21 4.64
C GLU A 40 16.96 -11.66 4.52
N VAL A 41 17.02 -12.22 3.31
CA VAL A 41 16.77 -13.64 3.06
C VAL A 41 17.96 -14.47 3.58
N ILE A 42 17.68 -15.40 4.49
CA ILE A 42 18.70 -16.34 5.02
C ILE A 42 18.68 -17.69 4.31
N ASN A 43 17.59 -18.03 3.64
CA ASN A 43 17.41 -19.30 2.93
C ASN A 43 16.76 -19.05 1.55
N PRO A 44 17.57 -18.71 0.53
CA PRO A 44 17.06 -18.37 -0.80
C PRO A 44 16.46 -19.56 -1.56
N SER A 45 16.75 -20.79 -1.13
CA SER A 45 16.18 -22.01 -1.73
C SER A 45 14.87 -22.46 -1.06
N GLY A 46 14.43 -21.77 0.00
CA GLY A 46 13.18 -22.04 0.71
C GLY A 46 11.96 -21.36 0.07
N ASP A 47 10.80 -21.53 0.70
CA ASP A 47 9.60 -20.75 0.36
C ASP A 47 9.79 -19.30 0.78
N LEU A 48 10.00 -18.40 -0.18
CA LEU A 48 10.23 -16.97 0.09
C LEU A 48 8.98 -16.25 0.62
N THR A 49 7.81 -16.89 0.63
CA THR A 49 6.61 -16.39 1.31
C THR A 49 6.50 -16.83 2.77
N ASP A 50 7.39 -17.72 3.23
CA ASP A 50 7.51 -18.12 4.62
C ASP A 50 8.36 -17.09 5.39
N PRO A 51 7.80 -16.42 6.42
CA PRO A 51 8.54 -15.44 7.22
C PRO A 51 9.76 -16.02 7.96
N ASN A 52 9.86 -17.34 8.11
CA ASN A 52 11.01 -17.99 8.75
C ASN A 52 12.28 -17.96 7.90
N ASN A 53 12.18 -17.70 6.60
CA ASN A 53 13.33 -17.59 5.70
C ASN A 53 13.98 -16.19 5.71
N TYR A 54 13.65 -15.37 6.72
CA TYR A 54 14.12 -14.00 6.87
C TYR A 54 14.71 -13.71 8.26
N GLN A 55 15.68 -12.78 8.29
CA GLN A 55 16.23 -12.18 9.50
C GLN A 55 16.19 -10.65 9.43
N PRO A 56 16.06 -9.94 10.58
CA PRO A 56 16.05 -8.49 10.57
C PRO A 56 17.40 -7.92 10.12
N TYR A 57 17.36 -6.92 9.26
CA TYR A 57 18.53 -6.19 8.76
C TYR A 57 18.44 -4.73 9.19
N SER A 58 19.49 -4.20 9.83
CA SER A 58 19.51 -2.83 10.34
C SER A 58 20.00 -1.79 9.34
N GLY A 59 20.51 -2.22 8.18
CA GLY A 59 20.98 -1.32 7.11
C GLY A 59 19.92 -1.03 6.05
N ASP A 60 20.33 -0.31 5.01
CA ASP A 60 19.52 -0.11 3.82
C ASP A 60 19.57 -1.36 2.94
N ILE A 61 18.43 -2.06 2.83
CA ILE A 61 18.33 -3.30 2.05
C ILE A 61 18.67 -3.09 0.57
N ALA A 62 18.43 -1.89 0.02
CA ALA A 62 18.79 -1.55 -1.35
C ALA A 62 20.32 -1.54 -1.56
N THR A 63 21.09 -1.29 -0.49
CA THR A 63 22.56 -1.37 -0.54
C THR A 63 23.04 -2.82 -0.42
N LEU A 64 22.35 -3.67 0.35
CA LEU A 64 22.65 -5.10 0.47
C LEU A 64 22.35 -5.87 -0.82
N CYS A 65 21.33 -5.40 -1.55
CA CYS A 65 20.72 -6.08 -2.69
C CYS A 65 20.85 -5.21 -3.97
N PRO A 66 22.05 -5.07 -4.57
CA PRO A 66 22.30 -4.12 -5.65
C PRO A 66 21.94 -4.61 -7.07
N SER A 67 21.38 -5.81 -7.23
CA SER A 67 21.09 -6.42 -8.55
C SER A 67 19.68 -6.99 -8.63
N ASP A 68 19.35 -7.74 -9.67
CA ASP A 68 17.99 -8.19 -9.99
C ASP A 68 17.83 -9.72 -10.22
N GLU A 69 18.80 -10.55 -9.83
CA GLU A 69 18.80 -11.98 -10.17
C GLU A 69 18.12 -12.88 -9.12
N VAL A 70 18.50 -12.77 -7.85
CA VAL A 70 17.95 -13.59 -6.75
C VAL A 70 17.36 -12.71 -5.65
N LEU A 71 16.17 -13.06 -5.17
CA LEU A 71 15.52 -12.35 -4.08
C LEU A 71 16.44 -12.35 -2.85
N CYS A 72 16.80 -11.15 -2.42
CA CYS A 72 17.83 -10.88 -1.43
C CYS A 72 17.24 -10.33 -0.13
N GLY A 73 16.14 -9.59 -0.22
CA GLY A 73 15.48 -9.03 0.95
C GLY A 73 14.14 -8.40 0.66
N ILE A 74 13.45 -8.05 1.73
CA ILE A 74 12.15 -7.37 1.69
C ILE A 74 12.09 -6.19 2.67
N LYS A 75 11.17 -5.26 2.42
CA LYS A 75 10.68 -4.30 3.43
C LYS A 75 9.29 -4.72 3.87
N ALA A 76 9.13 -4.89 5.17
CA ALA A 76 7.85 -5.29 5.77
C ALA A 76 7.79 -4.85 7.23
N GLU A 77 6.58 -4.68 7.75
CA GLU A 77 6.37 -4.49 9.18
C GLU A 77 6.79 -5.73 9.99
N ASN A 78 6.99 -5.55 11.29
CA ASN A 78 7.12 -6.68 12.23
C ASN A 78 5.74 -7.29 12.50
N ASP A 79 5.61 -8.61 12.43
CA ASP A 79 4.38 -9.34 12.76
C ASP A 79 4.08 -9.41 14.28
N GLY A 80 4.99 -8.89 15.11
CA GLY A 80 4.93 -8.94 16.58
C GLY A 80 5.63 -10.17 17.18
N ALA A 81 6.08 -11.12 16.36
CA ALA A 81 6.86 -12.29 16.74
C ALA A 81 8.35 -12.17 16.33
N GLY A 82 8.78 -10.99 15.87
CA GLY A 82 10.15 -10.77 15.42
C GLY A 82 10.39 -11.25 13.98
N LYS A 83 9.32 -11.33 13.18
CA LYS A 83 9.34 -11.78 11.80
C LYS A 83 8.64 -10.78 10.86
N PRO A 84 8.89 -10.84 9.54
CA PRO A 84 8.21 -9.96 8.60
C PRO A 84 6.71 -10.30 8.55
N GLN A 85 5.88 -9.27 8.56
CA GLN A 85 4.45 -9.43 8.33
C GLN A 85 4.20 -9.74 6.85
N MET A 86 3.92 -11.01 6.56
CA MET A 86 3.66 -11.50 5.20
C MET A 86 2.22 -11.26 4.77
N THR A 87 1.93 -10.02 4.36
CA THR A 87 0.62 -9.66 3.78
C THR A 87 0.39 -10.37 2.43
N ASN A 88 -0.86 -10.42 1.97
CA ASN A 88 -1.18 -11.05 0.69
C ASN A 88 -0.56 -10.27 -0.48
N GLU A 89 -0.49 -8.94 -0.35
CA GLU A 89 0.13 -8.04 -1.30
C GLU A 89 1.62 -8.35 -1.42
N LEU A 90 2.34 -8.42 -0.31
CA LEU A 90 3.78 -8.72 -0.30
C LEU A 90 4.08 -10.11 -0.87
N LYS A 91 3.26 -11.12 -0.54
CA LYS A 91 3.38 -12.46 -1.13
C LYS A 91 3.17 -12.42 -2.64
N SER A 92 2.24 -11.61 -3.13
CA SER A 92 2.03 -11.43 -4.57
C SER A 92 3.22 -10.74 -5.24
N GLU A 93 3.83 -9.75 -4.59
CA GLU A 93 5.03 -9.08 -5.09
C GLU A 93 6.22 -10.05 -5.17
N ILE A 94 6.45 -10.85 -4.13
CA ILE A 94 7.49 -11.90 -4.10
C ILE A 94 7.28 -12.89 -5.25
N ASN A 95 6.06 -13.39 -5.41
CA ASN A 95 5.73 -14.37 -6.45
C ASN A 95 5.72 -13.79 -7.88
N SER A 96 5.72 -12.46 -8.03
CA SER A 96 5.82 -11.82 -9.36
C SER A 96 7.18 -12.04 -10.02
N GLY A 97 8.22 -12.30 -9.21
CA GLY A 97 9.59 -12.44 -9.71
C GLY A 97 10.22 -11.12 -10.18
N THR A 98 9.65 -9.97 -9.79
CA THR A 98 10.14 -8.64 -10.22
C THR A 98 10.44 -7.74 -9.02
N PRO A 99 11.49 -6.89 -9.08
CA PRO A 99 11.76 -5.91 -8.03
C PRO A 99 10.59 -4.93 -7.83
N THR A 100 10.30 -4.60 -6.57
CA THR A 100 9.28 -3.62 -6.19
C THR A 100 9.84 -2.63 -5.16
N SER A 101 9.00 -1.76 -4.60
CA SER A 101 9.40 -0.95 -3.44
C SER A 101 9.64 -1.78 -2.17
N HIS A 102 9.12 -3.01 -2.11
CA HIS A 102 9.23 -3.90 -0.95
C HIS A 102 10.06 -5.15 -1.22
N VAL A 103 10.32 -5.54 -2.47
CA VAL A 103 11.06 -6.76 -2.82
C VAL A 103 12.34 -6.40 -3.56
N PHE A 104 13.47 -6.87 -3.02
CA PHE A 104 14.82 -6.52 -3.46
C PHE A 104 15.61 -7.76 -3.85
N TYR A 105 16.48 -7.63 -4.84
CA TYR A 105 17.19 -8.74 -5.48
C TYR A 105 18.72 -8.50 -5.46
N ARG A 106 19.55 -9.51 -5.71
CA ARG A 106 21.02 -9.41 -5.83
C ARG A 106 21.53 -10.33 -6.93
N ALA A 107 22.77 -10.13 -7.37
CA ALA A 107 23.39 -10.97 -8.40
C ALA A 107 23.71 -12.35 -7.80
N GLU A 108 23.56 -13.42 -8.58
CA GLU A 108 24.15 -14.72 -8.27
C GLU A 108 25.67 -14.62 -8.38
N ASN A 109 26.39 -15.09 -7.35
CA ASN A 109 27.84 -15.28 -7.41
C ASN A 109 28.16 -16.73 -7.78
#